data_AF-A0A2N1XUM0-F1
#
_entry.id   AF-A0A2N1XUM0-F1
#
_cell.length_a   1.000
_cell.length_b   1.000
_cell.length_c   1.000
_cell.angle_alpha   90.00
_cell.angle_beta   90.00
_cell.angle_gamma   90.00
#
_symmetry.space_group_name_H-M   'P 1'
#
loop_
_entity.id
_entity.type
_entity.pdbx_description
1 polymer ?
#
loop_
_entity_poly.entity_id
_entity_poly.type
_entity_poly.pdbx_seq_one_letter_code
_entity_poly.pdbx_strand_id
1 'polypeptide(L)' 'MKLINIISENPMQYPPEFECLKGDMSGLISRRINKQHRLVYEVFEQQKLIKVHRMWSHYE' A
#
# COMPACT_ATOMS: atom_id res chain seq x y z
N MET A 1 11.36 -6.32 4.83
CA MET A 1 10.29 -6.23 5.84
C MET A 1 9.90 -4.80 6.26
N LYS A 2 10.74 -3.77 6.05
CA LYS A 2 10.52 -2.41 6.57
C LYS A 2 9.18 -1.75 6.18
N LEU A 3 8.71 -1.93 4.93
CA LEU A 3 7.47 -1.28 4.47
C LEU A 3 6.20 -1.85 5.11
N ILE A 4 6.15 -3.17 5.34
CA ILE A 4 4.98 -3.83 5.94
C ILE A 4 4.83 -3.39 7.39
N ASN A 5 5.93 -3.25 8.14
CA ASN A 5 5.89 -2.76 9.52
C ASN A 5 5.33 -1.32 9.58
N ILE A 6 5.79 -0.43 8.69
CA ILE A 6 5.27 0.94 8.59
C ILE A 6 3.76 0.92 8.32
N ILE A 7 3.31 0.10 7.37
CA ILE A 7 1.89 0.00 7.01
C ILE A 7 1.06 -0.59 8.16
N SER A 8 1.62 -1.54 8.92
CA SER A 8 0.97 -2.14 10.08
C SER A 8 0.83 -1.16 11.25
N GLU A 9 1.79 -0.26 11.43
CA GLU A 9 1.76 0.78 12.47
C GLU A 9 0.85 1.93 12.06
N ASN A 10 1.04 2.46 10.84
CA ASN A 10 0.22 3.51 10.27
C ASN A 10 0.17 3.36 8.73
N PRO A 11 -0.97 2.88 8.20
CA PRO A 11 -1.15 2.67 6.76
C PRO A 11 -0.98 3.93 5.93
N MET A 12 -1.17 5.13 6.49
CA MET A 12 -1.04 6.42 5.80
C MET A 12 0.20 7.22 6.24
N GLN A 13 1.20 6.57 6.84
CA GLN A 13 2.44 7.23 7.25
C GLN A 13 3.23 7.81 6.07
N TYR A 14 3.64 9.08 6.20
CA TYR A 14 4.59 9.76 5.33
C TYR A 14 5.78 10.27 6.16
N PRO A 15 7.04 10.05 5.74
CA PRO A 15 7.50 9.19 4.65
C PRO A 15 7.50 7.69 5.02
N PRO A 16 7.55 6.75 4.03
CA PRO A 16 7.71 6.95 2.58
C PRO A 16 6.43 7.34 1.84
N GLU A 17 6.60 7.91 0.64
CA GLU A 17 5.51 8.35 -0.24
C GLU A 17 4.48 7.25 -0.56
N PHE A 18 3.23 7.68 -0.63
CA PHE A 18 2.09 6.90 -1.11
C PHE A 18 1.19 7.78 -1.99
N GLU A 19 0.36 7.13 -2.80
CA GLU A 19 -0.61 7.79 -3.67
C GLU A 19 -1.99 7.14 -3.48
N CYS A 20 -3.03 7.96 -3.30
CA CYS A 20 -4.41 7.49 -3.34
C CYS A 20 -4.88 7.41 -4.80
N LEU A 21 -5.27 6.21 -5.23
CA LEU A 21 -5.74 5.96 -6.58
C LEU A 21 -7.14 6.55 -6.80
N LYS A 22 -7.46 6.84 -8.07
CA LYS A 22 -8.71 7.49 -8.51
C LYS A 22 -9.43 6.63 -9.55
N GLY A 23 -10.68 6.99 -9.87
CA GLY A 23 -11.51 6.27 -10.84
C GLY A 23 -11.96 4.92 -10.31
N ASP A 24 -11.88 3.86 -11.13
CA ASP A 24 -12.29 2.50 -10.76
C ASP A 24 -11.49 1.91 -9.58
N MET A 25 -10.33 2.51 -9.26
CA MET A 25 -9.46 2.14 -8.13
C MET A 25 -9.58 3.11 -6.96
N SER A 26 -10.60 3.97 -6.94
CA SER A 26 -10.84 4.90 -5.83
C SER A 26 -10.92 4.16 -4.49
N GLY A 27 -10.26 4.71 -3.47
CA GLY A 27 -10.13 4.09 -2.15
C GLY A 27 -8.90 3.19 -1.97
N LEU A 28 -8.20 2.85 -3.05
CA LEU A 28 -6.93 2.12 -2.98
C LEU A 28 -5.74 3.05 -2.79
N ILE A 29 -4.73 2.57 -2.08
CA ILE A 29 -3.46 3.24 -1.82
C ILE A 29 -2.34 2.47 -2.53
N SER A 30 -1.49 3.20 -3.26
CA SER A 30 -0.29 2.69 -3.93
C SER A 30 0.97 3.16 -3.20
N ARG A 31 1.84 2.23 -2.81
CA ARG A 31 3.14 2.51 -2.16
C ARG A 31 4.31 1.91 -2.93
N ARG A 32 5.43 2.64 -2.98
CA ARG A 32 6.67 2.17 -3.60
C ARG A 32 7.36 1.14 -2.70
N ILE A 33 7.58 -0.07 -3.22
CA ILE A 33 8.50 -1.05 -2.62
C ILE A 33 9.93 -0.73 -3.07
N ASN A 34 10.10 -0.44 -4.37
CA ASN A 34 11.33 0.08 -4.97
C ASN A 34 10.98 0.91 -6.23
N LYS A 35 11.96 1.22 -7.09
CA LYS A 35 11.74 2.05 -8.29
C LYS A 35 10.62 1.51 -9.20
N GLN A 36 10.56 0.20 -9.39
CA GLN A 36 9.63 -0.48 -10.29
C GLN A 36 8.38 -1.03 -9.56
N HIS A 37 8.56 -1.52 -8.34
CA HIS A 37 7.54 -2.32 -7.66
C HIS A 37 6.61 -1.49 -6.77
N ARG A 38 5.33 -1.87 -6.76
CA ARG A 38 4.27 -1.24 -5.98
C ARG A 38 3.49 -2.27 -5.18
N LEU A 39 3.13 -1.86 -3.96
CA LEU A 39 2.10 -2.48 -3.16
C LEU A 39 0.82 -1.66 -3.31
N VAL A 40 -0.28 -2.30 -3.67
CA VAL A 40 -1.60 -1.68 -3.75
C VAL A 40 -2.50 -2.31 -2.70
N TYR A 41 -3.05 -1.50 -1.80
CA TYR A 41 -3.88 -1.98 -0.69
C TYR A 41 -5.02 -1.01 -0.37
N GLU A 42 -6.00 -1.52 0.38
CA GLU A 42 -7.14 -0.79 0.91
C GLU A 42 -7.11 -0.85 2.44
N VAL A 43 -7.54 0.22 3.12
CA VAL A 43 -7.56 0.30 4.58
C VAL A 43 -8.99 0.35 5.07
N PHE A 44 -9.38 -0.65 5.85
CA PHE A 44 -10.67 -0.72 6.53
C PHE A 44 -10.47 -0.34 8.00
N GLU A 45 -10.50 0.96 8.30
CA GLU A 45 -10.16 1.50 9.64
C GLU A 45 -11.01 0.89 10.77
N GLN A 46 -12.32 0.76 10.55
CA GLN A 46 -13.24 0.17 11.54
C GLN A 46 -12.88 -1.27 11.89
N GLN A 47 -12.38 -2.03 10.91
CA GLN A 47 -12.01 -3.44 11.06
C GLN A 47 -10.53 -3.61 11.43
N LYS A 48 -9.76 -2.51 11.47
CA LYS A 48 -8.28 -2.53 11.55
C LYS A 48 -7.66 -3.52 10.57
N LEU A 49 -8.24 -3.60 9.37
CA LEU A 49 -7.87 -4.56 8.33
C LEU A 49 -7.22 -3.83 7.16
N ILE A 50 -6.15 -4.42 6.63
CA ILE A 50 -5.51 -3.97 5.41
C ILE A 50 -5.66 -5.07 4.37
N LYS A 51 -6.36 -4.75 3.27
CA LYS A 51 -6.55 -5.69 2.16
C LYS A 51 -5.54 -5.41 1.08
N VAL A 52 -4.66 -6.36 0.81
CA VAL A 52 -3.68 -6.23 -0.28
C VAL A 52 -4.31 -6.71 -1.58
N HIS A 53 -4.38 -5.82 -2.58
CA HIS A 53 -4.93 -6.13 -3.90
C HIS A 53 -3.85 -6.62 -4.86
N ARG A 54 -2.66 -6.01 -4.82
CA ARG A 54 -1.54 -6.36 -5.70
C ARG A 54 -0.22 -6.16 -4.97
N MET A 55 0.67 -7.13 -5.11
CA MET A 55 2.07 -7.02 -4.74
C MET A 55 2.89 -7.46 -5.94
N TRP A 56 3.45 -6.49 -6.68
CA TRP A 56 4.35 -6.81 -7.78
C TRP A 56 5.73 -7.05 -7.17
N SER A 57 6.14 -8.30 -7.09
CA SER A 57 7.55 -8.67 -7.06
C SER A 57 7.80 -9.35 -8.40
N HIS A 58 8.49 -8.69 -9.32
CA HIS A 58 9.03 -9.40 -10.48
C HIS A 58 10.02 -10.42 -9.91
N TYR A 59 9.67 -11.70 -10.02
CA TYR A 59 10.61 -12.79 -9.80
C TYR A 59 11.30 -13.00 -11.15
N GLU A 60 12.53 -12.51 -11.26
CA GLU A 60 13.56 -13.17 -12.07
C GLU A 60 14.47 -13.94 -11.12
#